data_AF-A0A0C3FK03-F1
#
_entry.id   AF-A0A0C3FK03-F1
#
_cell.length_a   1.000
_cell.length_b   1.000
_cell.length_c   1.000
_cell.angle_alpha   90.00
_cell.angle_beta   90.00
_cell.angle_gamma   90.00
#
_symmetry.space_group_name_H-M   'P 1'
#
loop_
_entity.id
_entity.type
_entity.pdbx_description
1 polymer ?
#
loop_
_entity_poly.entity_id
_entity_poly.type
_entity_poly.pdbx_seq_one_letter_code
_entity_poly.pdbx_strand_id
1 'polypeptide(L)'
;YGISTLNPMIHSYSVLRTCHVPVDKPSGGSISPLSTVAVVCNNQLFYSVFGDTDGCDDADFTRETSYALANLCFPGWGLGGEKGYTGHDILYIAFMADDAIPGSNDADWKASESKAFETSLAMLGKN
;
A
#
# COMPACT_ATOMS: atom_id res chain seq x y z
N TYR A 1 8.98 -14.28 -1.38
CA TYR A 1 8.20 -13.04 -1.26
C TYR A 1 8.97 -11.89 -1.86
N GLY A 2 8.26 -11.02 -2.57
CA GLY A 2 8.79 -9.88 -3.32
C GLY A 2 7.65 -9.13 -4.01
N ILE A 3 7.90 -7.93 -4.50
CA ILE A 3 6.89 -7.07 -5.14
C ILE A 3 6.12 -7.81 -6.25
N SER A 4 6.83 -8.55 -7.11
CA SER A 4 6.23 -9.34 -8.21
C SER A 4 5.30 -10.46 -7.77
N THR A 5 5.27 -10.80 -6.47
CA THR A 5 4.37 -11.79 -5.89
C THR A 5 3.12 -11.18 -5.25
N LEU A 6 2.98 -9.85 -5.30
CA LEU A 6 1.78 -9.17 -4.82
C LEU A 6 0.62 -9.40 -5.80
N ASN A 7 -0.51 -9.87 -5.28
CA ASN A 7 -1.74 -10.01 -6.05
C ASN A 7 -2.61 -8.76 -5.81
N PRO A 8 -2.90 -7.95 -6.84
CA PRO A 8 -3.67 -6.71 -6.68
C PRO A 8 -5.07 -6.91 -6.10
N MET A 9 -5.65 -8.10 -6.31
CA MET A 9 -6.99 -8.44 -5.81
C MET A 9 -7.00 -8.84 -4.33
N ILE A 10 -5.85 -9.26 -3.79
CA ILE A 10 -5.75 -9.81 -2.44
C ILE A 10 -4.87 -8.92 -1.55
N HIS A 11 -3.64 -8.64 -1.96
CA HIS A 11 -2.70 -7.94 -1.11
C HIS A 11 -2.98 -6.43 -1.13
N SER A 12 -3.24 -5.83 0.03
CA SER A 12 -3.29 -4.38 0.18
C SER A 12 -1.88 -3.80 0.03
N TYR A 13 -1.63 -3.05 -1.05
CA TYR A 13 -0.35 -2.38 -1.24
C TYR A 13 -0.55 -0.97 -1.80
N SER A 14 0.37 -0.07 -1.43
CA SER A 14 0.39 1.32 -1.85
C SER A 14 1.57 1.59 -2.78
N VAL A 15 1.36 2.39 -3.82
CA VAL A 15 2.42 2.84 -4.73
C VAL A 15 2.79 4.27 -4.32
N LEU A 16 3.95 4.41 -3.68
CA LEU A 16 4.39 5.69 -3.11
C LEU A 16 5.40 6.43 -3.99
N ARG A 17 5.99 5.74 -4.98
CA ARG A 17 7.04 6.27 -5.85
C ARG A 17 6.51 6.50 -7.26
N THR A 18 7.02 7.51 -7.95
CA THR A 18 6.79 7.68 -9.39
C THR A 18 8.12 7.54 -10.14
N CYS A 19 8.09 7.32 -11.46
CA CYS A 19 9.32 7.07 -12.22
C CYS A 19 10.33 8.23 -12.16
N HIS A 20 9.88 9.48 -12.14
CA HIS A 20 10.77 10.65 -12.16
C HIS A 20 10.97 11.29 -10.79
N VAL A 21 10.13 10.94 -9.81
CA VAL A 21 10.21 11.47 -8.45
C VAL A 21 10.50 10.32 -7.48
N PRO A 22 11.73 10.25 -6.94
CA PRO A 22 12.00 9.29 -5.88
C PRO A 22 11.08 9.57 -4.68
N VAL A 23 10.81 8.55 -3.85
CA VAL A 23 10.11 8.76 -2.57
C VAL A 23 11.08 9.38 -1.58
N ASP A 24 11.54 10.59 -1.88
CA ASP A 24 12.55 11.28 -1.11
C ASP A 24 11.89 12.26 -0.16
N LYS A 25 12.14 12.04 1.12
CA LYS A 25 11.78 12.96 2.19
C LYS A 25 12.61 14.24 2.11
N PRO A 26 12.08 15.38 2.61
CA PRO A 26 12.86 16.56 2.95
C PRO A 26 14.01 16.32 3.97
N SER A 27 14.04 15.20 4.71
CA SER A 27 15.04 14.98 5.78
C SER A 27 15.31 13.52 6.24
N GLY A 28 14.81 12.46 5.59
CA GLY A 28 14.98 11.12 6.16
C GLY A 28 14.66 9.93 5.26
N GLY A 29 15.71 9.43 4.59
CA GLY A 29 15.85 8.05 4.10
C GLY A 29 14.88 7.59 3.01
N SER A 30 15.24 6.50 2.33
CA SER A 30 14.37 5.78 1.40
C SER A 30 13.44 4.81 2.16
N ILE A 31 12.20 4.68 1.72
CA ILE A 31 11.30 3.61 2.19
C ILE A 31 11.69 2.30 1.50
N SER A 32 11.97 1.27 2.27
CA SER A 32 12.30 -0.05 1.73
C SER A 32 11.06 -0.72 1.11
N PRO A 33 11.19 -1.42 -0.03
CA PRO A 33 10.14 -2.29 -0.56
C PRO A 33 9.49 -3.15 0.52
N LEU A 34 8.16 -3.31 0.43
CA LEU A 34 7.34 -4.06 1.38
C LEU A 34 7.24 -3.47 2.78
N SER A 35 7.84 -2.30 3.06
CA SER A 35 7.62 -1.61 4.34
C SER A 35 6.13 -1.40 4.57
N THR A 36 5.68 -1.60 5.80
CA THR A 36 4.29 -1.36 6.20
C THR A 36 3.93 0.12 6.01
N VAL A 37 2.71 0.37 5.56
CA VAL A 37 2.13 1.69 5.36
C VAL A 37 0.78 1.73 6.05
N ALA A 38 0.59 2.70 6.95
CA ALA A 38 -0.71 3.02 7.49
C ALA A 38 -1.44 3.95 6.51
N VAL A 39 -2.67 3.60 6.16
CA VAL A 39 -3.49 4.30 5.17
C VAL A 39 -4.77 4.77 5.85
N VAL A 40 -4.99 6.08 5.87
CA VAL A 40 -6.24 6.67 6.35
C VAL A 40 -7.05 7.12 5.15
N CYS A 41 -8.23 6.55 4.99
CA CYS A 41 -9.16 6.84 3.90
C CYS A 41 -10.60 6.62 4.41
N ASN A 42 -11.55 7.42 3.92
CA ASN A 42 -12.96 7.28 4.29
C ASN A 42 -13.19 7.20 5.82
N ASN A 43 -12.45 8.02 6.58
CA ASN A 43 -12.44 8.06 8.05
C ASN A 43 -12.09 6.74 8.76
N GLN A 44 -11.38 5.83 8.08
CA GLN A 44 -10.93 4.55 8.61
C GLN A 44 -9.41 4.40 8.43
N LEU A 45 -8.80 3.59 9.31
CA LEU A 45 -7.39 3.21 9.24
C LEU A 45 -7.27 1.79 8.69
N PHE A 46 -6.43 1.63 7.69
CA PHE A 46 -6.05 0.35 7.09
C PHE A 46 -4.53 0.23 7.01
N TYR A 47 -4.07 -1.00 6.77
CA TYR A 47 -2.66 -1.28 6.55
C TYR A 47 -2.39 -1.88 5.16
N SER A 48 -1.27 -1.47 4.59
CA SER A 48 -0.77 -1.98 3.33
C SER A 48 0.75 -2.13 3.39
N VAL A 49 1.33 -2.70 2.35
CA VAL A 49 2.79 -2.68 2.14
C VAL A 49 3.16 -1.71 1.02
N PHE A 50 4.36 -1.14 1.05
CA PHE A 50 4.91 -0.39 -0.08
C PHE A 50 5.15 -1.36 -1.26
N GLY A 51 4.29 -1.24 -2.26
CA GLY A 51 4.10 -2.23 -3.31
C GLY A 51 5.06 -2.08 -4.47
N ASP A 52 5.23 -0.88 -5.04
CA ASP A 52 6.16 -0.66 -6.15
C ASP A 52 6.38 0.85 -6.45
N THR A 53 7.08 1.12 -7.53
CA THR A 53 7.14 2.37 -8.29
C THR A 53 6.01 2.40 -9.32
N ASP A 54 5.31 3.52 -9.38
CA ASP A 54 4.27 3.80 -10.37
C ASP A 54 4.82 3.70 -11.79
N GLY A 55 3.93 3.46 -12.76
CA GLY A 55 4.26 3.42 -14.18
C GLY A 55 4.97 4.71 -14.65
N CYS A 56 5.82 4.58 -15.66
CA CYS A 56 6.51 5.73 -16.26
C CYS A 56 5.61 6.41 -17.30
N ASP A 57 4.44 6.86 -16.85
CA ASP A 57 3.46 7.52 -17.69
C ASP A 57 3.76 9.02 -17.80
N ASP A 58 2.99 9.75 -18.62
CA ASP A 58 3.21 11.15 -18.96
C ASP A 58 3.11 12.12 -17.77
N ALA A 59 2.74 11.63 -16.58
CA ALA A 59 2.64 12.41 -15.35
C ALA A 59 2.96 11.57 -14.11
N ASP A 60 3.71 12.16 -13.18
CA ASP A 60 4.08 11.54 -11.90
C ASP A 60 2.89 11.57 -10.92
N PHE A 61 2.24 10.43 -10.67
CA PHE A 61 1.15 10.35 -9.69
C PHE A 61 1.44 9.38 -8.53
N THR A 62 1.49 9.86 -7.29
CA THR A 62 1.45 8.97 -6.11
C THR A 62 0.01 8.51 -5.83
N ARG A 63 -0.65 7.88 -6.82
CA ARG A 63 -2.10 7.58 -6.78
C ARG A 63 -2.47 6.14 -7.09
N GLU A 64 -1.53 5.31 -7.50
CA GLU A 64 -1.81 3.90 -7.72
C GLU A 64 -1.81 3.10 -6.42
N THR A 65 -2.72 2.14 -6.36
CA THR A 65 -2.90 1.26 -5.21
C THR A 65 -3.45 -0.06 -5.72
N SER A 66 -3.30 -1.11 -4.92
CA SER A 66 -3.96 -2.36 -5.24
C SER A 66 -5.48 -2.23 -5.25
N TYR A 67 -6.14 -3.05 -6.08
CA TYR A 67 -7.60 -3.17 -6.09
C TYR A 67 -8.15 -3.51 -4.71
N ALA A 68 -7.44 -4.37 -3.97
CA ALA A 68 -7.71 -4.73 -2.59
C ALA A 68 -7.80 -3.50 -1.67
N LEU A 69 -6.77 -2.65 -1.65
CA LEU A 69 -6.75 -1.46 -0.78
C LEU A 69 -7.80 -0.43 -1.21
N ALA A 70 -8.00 -0.21 -2.52
CA ALA A 70 -9.04 0.69 -3.02
C ALA A 70 -10.44 0.28 -2.54
N ASN A 71 -10.78 -1.02 -2.62
CA ASN A 71 -12.07 -1.54 -2.20
C ASN A 71 -12.22 -1.69 -0.68
N LEU A 72 -11.12 -1.76 0.07
CA LEU A 72 -11.14 -1.60 1.53
C LEU A 72 -11.51 -0.16 1.93
N CYS A 73 -10.90 0.84 1.28
CA CYS A 73 -11.19 2.26 1.53
C CYS A 73 -12.61 2.66 1.13
N PHE A 74 -13.06 2.24 -0.04
CA PHE A 74 -14.30 2.70 -0.67
C PHE A 74 -15.17 1.53 -1.15
N PRO A 75 -15.68 0.69 -0.22
CA PRO A 75 -16.47 -0.48 -0.59
C PRO A 75 -17.73 -0.08 -1.37
N GLY A 76 -17.99 -0.77 -2.49
CA GLY A 76 -19.18 -0.55 -3.31
C GLY A 76 -19.11 0.64 -4.28
N TRP A 77 -17.98 1.35 -4.37
CA TRP A 77 -17.82 2.47 -5.30
C TRP A 77 -17.52 2.03 -6.73
N GLY A 78 -17.37 0.72 -6.96
CA GLY A 78 -17.08 0.14 -8.26
C GLY A 78 -15.70 0.56 -8.80
N LEU A 79 -14.73 0.79 -7.91
CA LEU A 79 -13.36 1.11 -8.29
C LEU A 79 -12.74 -0.08 -9.01
N GLY A 80 -11.82 0.18 -9.95
CA GLY A 80 -11.17 -0.83 -10.77
C GLY A 80 -10.08 -0.24 -11.66
N GLY A 81 -9.49 -1.06 -12.54
CA GLY A 81 -8.38 -0.64 -13.40
C GLY A 81 -8.69 0.56 -14.30
N GLU A 82 -9.97 0.79 -14.63
CA GLU A 82 -10.42 1.93 -15.45
C GLU A 82 -11.08 3.04 -14.63
N LYS A 83 -11.26 2.84 -13.31
CA LYS A 83 -11.98 3.77 -12.44
C LYS A 83 -11.28 3.90 -11.08
N GLY A 84 -10.41 4.90 -11.00
CA GLY A 84 -9.75 5.30 -9.75
C GLY A 84 -10.58 6.26 -8.90
N TYR A 85 -10.19 6.37 -7.63
CA TYR A 85 -10.63 7.46 -6.75
C TYR A 85 -9.69 8.66 -6.92
N THR A 86 -10.25 9.87 -7.08
CA THR A 86 -9.46 11.08 -7.41
C THR A 86 -9.46 12.13 -6.31
N GLY A 87 -10.07 11.86 -5.16
CA GLY A 87 -10.04 12.76 -4.00
C GLY A 87 -8.64 12.93 -3.40
N HIS A 88 -8.49 13.93 -2.54
CA HIS A 88 -7.23 14.33 -1.91
C HIS A 88 -7.24 14.14 -0.39
N ASP A 89 -8.13 13.29 0.09
CA ASP A 89 -8.44 13.01 1.50
C ASP A 89 -7.92 11.64 1.96
N ILE A 90 -6.90 11.11 1.27
CA ILE A 90 -6.17 9.90 1.66
C ILE A 90 -4.81 10.30 2.24
N LEU A 91 -4.49 9.76 3.42
CA LEU A 91 -3.19 9.94 4.07
C LEU A 91 -2.42 8.61 4.10
N TYR A 92 -1.18 8.64 3.64
CA TYR A 92 -0.24 7.53 3.70
C TYR A 92 0.86 7.83 4.72
N ILE A 93 1.13 6.89 5.63
CA ILE A 93 2.21 6.96 6.61
C ILE A 93 3.05 5.70 6.45
N ALA A 94 4.18 5.84 5.75
CA ALA A 94 5.13 4.75 5.56
C ALA A 94 6.14 4.68 6.72
N PHE A 95 6.28 3.48 7.29
CA PHE A 95 7.28 3.21 8.33
C PHE A 95 8.62 2.84 7.68
N MET A 96 9.74 3.30 8.25
CA MET A 96 11.06 3.22 7.60
C MET A 96 12.10 2.43 8.38
N ALA A 97 11.74 1.96 9.57
CA ALA A 97 12.59 1.06 10.32
C ALA A 97 12.59 -0.32 9.64
N ASP A 98 13.69 -1.06 9.78
CA ASP A 98 13.84 -2.36 9.12
C ASP A 98 12.78 -3.37 9.58
N ASP A 99 12.30 -3.25 10.82
CA ASP A 99 11.23 -4.06 11.40
C ASP A 99 9.83 -3.71 10.87
N ALA A 100 9.70 -2.63 10.09
CA ALA A 100 8.48 -2.31 9.38
C ALA A 100 8.25 -3.21 8.17
N ILE A 101 9.26 -3.96 7.72
CA ILE A 101 9.16 -4.91 6.61
C ILE A 101 8.67 -6.23 7.18
N PRO A 102 7.42 -6.66 6.92
CA PRO A 102 6.94 -7.93 7.44
C PRO A 102 7.79 -9.07 6.87
N GLY A 103 8.34 -9.92 7.75
CA GLY A 103 9.00 -11.14 7.32
C GLY A 103 8.01 -12.13 6.73
N SER A 104 8.53 -13.26 6.23
CA SER A 104 7.71 -14.28 5.56
C SER A 104 6.61 -14.90 6.42
N ASN A 105 6.71 -14.77 7.75
CA ASN A 105 5.77 -15.33 8.72
C ASN A 105 4.98 -14.24 9.47
N ASP A 106 5.30 -12.96 9.23
CA ASP A 106 4.76 -11.85 10.01
C ASP A 106 3.52 -11.22 9.34
N ALA A 107 3.30 -11.52 8.06
CA ALA A 107 2.05 -11.23 7.35
C ALA A 107 1.47 -12.50 6.73
N ASP A 108 0.14 -12.53 6.54
CA ASP A 108 -0.56 -13.62 5.87
C ASP A 108 -0.42 -13.49 4.36
N TRP A 109 0.80 -13.67 3.88
CA TRP A 109 1.12 -13.52 2.49
C TRP A 109 0.50 -14.59 1.55
N LYS A 110 -0.23 -15.55 2.11
CA LYS A 110 -0.99 -16.58 1.38
C LYS A 110 -2.50 -16.40 1.58
N ALA A 111 -2.91 -15.25 2.10
CA ALA A 111 -4.31 -14.91 2.28
C ALA A 111 -5.09 -15.16 0.97
N SER A 112 -6.33 -15.60 1.11
CA SER A 112 -7.28 -15.72 0.01
C SER A 112 -8.23 -14.53 -0.07
N GLU A 113 -8.17 -13.60 0.89
CA GLU A 113 -9.08 -12.47 1.02
C GLU A 113 -8.33 -11.20 1.42
N SER A 114 -8.72 -10.06 0.84
CA SER A 114 -8.06 -8.79 1.10
C SER A 114 -8.09 -8.37 2.56
N LYS A 115 -9.20 -8.64 3.25
CA LYS A 115 -9.35 -8.29 4.66
C LYS A 115 -8.44 -9.13 5.56
N ALA A 116 -8.22 -10.40 5.24
CA ALA A 116 -7.32 -11.28 5.98
C ALA A 116 -5.87 -10.77 5.89
N PHE A 117 -5.42 -10.45 4.68
CA PHE A 117 -4.09 -9.87 4.47
C PHE A 117 -3.92 -8.54 5.21
N GLU A 118 -4.85 -7.59 5.04
CA GLU A 118 -4.78 -6.28 5.72
C GLU A 118 -4.76 -6.41 7.24
N THR A 119 -5.60 -7.30 7.79
CA THR A 119 -5.64 -7.56 9.23
C THR A 119 -4.32 -8.15 9.74
N SER A 120 -3.64 -8.97 8.94
CA SER A 120 -2.34 -9.53 9.30
C SER A 120 -1.27 -8.45 9.48
N LEU A 121 -1.27 -7.43 8.63
CA LEU A 121 -0.35 -6.29 8.74
C LEU A 121 -0.64 -5.43 9.98
N ALA A 122 -1.92 -5.23 10.31
CA ALA A 122 -2.32 -4.47 11.49
C ALA A 122 -1.82 -5.09 12.82
N MET A 123 -1.54 -6.40 12.84
CA MET A 123 -1.00 -7.08 14.03
C MET A 123 0.47 -6.77 14.28
N LEU A 124 1.23 -6.31 13.28
CA LEU A 124 2.64 -5.97 13.42
C LEU A 124 2.88 -4.80 14.38
N GLY A 125 1.93 -3.84 14.43
CA GLY A 125 1.99 -2.69 15.33
C GLY A 125 1.55 -2.98 16.77
N LYS A 126 1.27 -4.24 17.14
CA LYS A 126 0.78 -4.63 18.48
C LYS A 126 1.83 -5.30 19.38
N ASN A 127 3.08 -5.38 18.93
CA ASN A 127 4.19 -6.00 19.67
C ASN A 127 4.99 -4.99 20.49
#